data_AF-A0A248HH89-F1
#
_entry.id   AF-A0A248HH89-F1
#
_cell.length_a   1.000
_cell.length_b   1.000
_cell.length_c   1.000
_cell.angle_alpha   90.00
_cell.angle_beta   90.00
_cell.angle_gamma   90.00
#
_symmetry.space_group_name_H-M   'P 1'
#
loop_
_entity.id
_entity.type
_entity.pdbx_description
1 polymer ?
#
loop_
_entity_poly.entity_id
_entity_poly.type
_entity_poly.pdbx_seq_one_letter_code
_entity_poly.pdbx_strand_id
1 'polypeptide(L)' 'EVKIEGNHLVIDGQKITVFQERDPANIKWGEAGAQYVVESTGVFTTIEKASAHLKGGAKRVIISAPTADAP' A
#
# COMPACT_ATOMS: atom_id res chain seq x y z
N GLU A 1 2.01 -23.16 -5.11
CA GLU A 1 2.83 -23.28 -3.87
C GLU A 1 2.89 -21.93 -3.18
N VAL A 2 2.78 -21.88 -1.85
CA VAL A 2 2.85 -20.65 -1.06
C VAL A 2 3.93 -20.80 0.00
N LYS A 3 4.90 -19.87 0.04
CA LYS A 3 5.99 -19.87 1.03
C LYS A 3 6.47 -18.45 1.35
N ILE A 4 7.29 -18.34 2.38
CA ILE A 4 7.92 -17.07 2.82
C ILE A 4 9.41 -17.14 2.52
N GLU A 5 9.95 -16.09 1.91
CA GLU A 5 11.39 -15.92 1.65
C GLU A 5 11.86 -14.54 2.13
N GLY A 6 12.38 -14.48 3.36
CA GLY A 6 12.75 -13.22 4.00
C GLY A 6 11.54 -12.29 4.12
N ASN A 7 11.61 -11.10 3.51
CA ASN A 7 10.52 -10.13 3.48
C ASN A 7 9.56 -10.29 2.27
N HIS A 8 9.56 -11.47 1.64
CA HIS A 8 8.69 -11.74 0.49
C HIS A 8 7.73 -12.88 0.78
N LEU A 9 6.47 -12.66 0.39
CA LEU A 9 5.50 -13.72 0.19
C LEU A 9 5.70 -14.26 -1.24
N VAL A 10 5.90 -15.56 -1.39
CA VAL A 10 6.09 -16.19 -2.70
C VAL A 10 4.87 -17.04 -3.03
N ILE A 11 4.19 -16.71 -4.12
CA ILE A 11 3.01 -17.42 -4.64
C ILE A 11 3.31 -17.87 -6.05
N ASP A 12 3.36 -19.18 -6.29
CA ASP A 12 3.62 -19.78 -7.60
C ASP A 12 4.88 -19.20 -8.28
N GLY A 13 5.93 -18.99 -7.48
CA GLY A 13 7.21 -18.42 -7.91
C GLY A 13 7.25 -16.89 -8.01
N GLN A 14 6.11 -16.21 -7.88
CA GLN A 14 6.04 -14.74 -7.88
C GLN A 14 6.33 -14.19 -6.49
N LYS A 15 7.30 -13.27 -6.40
CA LYS A 15 7.69 -12.61 -5.15
C LYS A 15 6.87 -11.34 -4.93
N ILE A 16 6.26 -11.23 -3.76
CA ILE A 16 5.48 -10.09 -3.31
C ILE A 16 6.19 -9.51 -2.09
N THR A 17 6.64 -8.25 -2.19
CA THR A 17 7.30 -7.56 -1.08
C THR A 17 6.31 -7.26 0.03
N VAL A 18 6.66 -7.61 1.26
CA VAL A 18 5.85 -7.38 2.45
C VAL A 18 6.52 -6.32 3.32
N PHE A 19 5.72 -5.37 3.78
CA PHE A 19 6.13 -4.30 4.71
C PHE A 19 5.31 -4.38 5.99
N GLN A 20 5.88 -3.90 7.10
CA GLN A 20 5.19 -3.82 8.38
C GLN A 20 5.38 -2.41 8.96
N GLU A 21 4.66 -1.45 8.39
CA GLU A 21 4.71 -0.05 8.80
C GLU A 21 3.33 0.41 9.29
N ARG A 22 3.33 1.23 10.34
CA ARG A 22 2.12 1.87 10.84
C ARG A 22 1.80 3.17 10.10
N ASP A 23 2.83 3.90 9.68
CA ASP A 23 2.70 5.11 8.88
C ASP A 23 2.84 4.77 7.39
N PRO A 24 1.80 5.00 6.57
CA PRO A 24 1.85 4.78 5.13
C PRO A 24 2.99 5.50 4.39
N ALA A 25 3.47 6.62 4.93
CA ALA A 25 4.55 7.40 4.33
C ALA A 25 5.91 6.69 4.41
N ASN A 26 6.09 5.76 5.35
CA ASN A 26 7.33 4.99 5.50
C ASN A 26 7.39 3.79 4.56
N ILE A 27 6.27 3.42 3.94
CA ILE A 27 6.23 2.28 3.04
C ILE A 27 6.83 2.68 1.70
N LYS A 28 7.90 1.98 1.32
CA LYS A 28 8.69 2.25 0.11
C LYS A 28 8.01 1.69 -1.15
N TRP A 29 6.81 2.16 -1.45
CA TRP A 29 6.02 1.76 -2.63
C TRP A 29 6.79 1.91 -3.93
N GLY A 30 7.53 3.02 -4.07
CA GLY A 30 8.36 3.27 -5.26
C GLY A 30 9.43 2.20 -5.46
N GLU A 31 10.11 1.76 -4.40
CA GLU A 31 11.12 0.70 -4.47
C GLU A 31 10.50 -0.67 -4.79
N ALA A 32 9.27 -0.93 -4.31
CA ALA A 32 8.51 -2.13 -4.63
C ALA A 32 7.87 -2.11 -6.04
N GLY A 33 7.96 -0.99 -6.77
CA GLY A 33 7.34 -0.83 -8.10
C GLY A 33 5.82 -0.64 -8.06
N ALA A 34 5.23 -0.38 -6.89
CA ALA A 34 3.79 -0.20 -6.71
C ALA A 34 3.35 1.19 -7.19
N GLN A 35 2.58 1.23 -8.29
CA GLN A 35 2.07 2.49 -8.85
C GLN A 35 0.71 2.88 -8.28
N TYR A 36 -0.13 1.89 -8.01
CA TYR A 36 -1.46 2.07 -7.43
C TYR A 36 -1.47 1.42 -6.06
N VAL A 37 -2.01 2.13 -5.07
CA VAL A 37 -2.24 1.61 -3.72
C VAL A 37 -3.73 1.56 -3.45
N VAL A 38 -4.20 0.42 -2.96
CA VAL A 38 -5.57 0.27 -2.44
C VAL A 38 -5.47 0.41 -0.93
N GLU A 39 -6.02 1.50 -0.41
CA GLU A 39 -6.09 1.78 1.02
C GLU A 39 -7.32 1.07 1.59
N SER A 40 -7.08 -0.12 2.15
CA SER A 40 -8.10 -1.04 2.68
C SER A 40 -7.99 -1.30 4.19
N THR A 41 -7.25 -0.47 4.91
CA THR A 41 -7.17 -0.54 6.39
C THR A 41 -8.42 0.01 7.05
N GLY A 42 -9.15 0.90 6.37
CA GLY A 42 -10.30 1.62 6.91
C GLY A 42 -9.94 2.78 7.86
N VAL A 43 -8.65 3.08 8.04
CA VAL A 43 -8.17 4.16 8.93
C VAL A 43 -7.90 5.46 8.17
N PHE A 44 -7.35 5.36 6.95
CA PHE A 44 -6.96 6.50 6.12
C PHE A 44 -8.03 6.80 5.05
N THR A 45 -9.24 7.14 5.50
CA THR A 45 -10.43 7.27 4.63
C THR A 45 -10.67 8.66 4.03
N THR A 46 -9.79 9.62 4.31
CA THR A 46 -9.83 10.97 3.72
C THR A 46 -8.71 11.16 2.72
N ILE A 47 -8.86 12.09 1.78
CA ILE A 47 -7.82 12.42 0.79
C ILE A 47 -6.52 12.80 1.49
N GLU A 48 -6.59 13.65 2.53
CA GLU A 48 -5.43 14.10 3.29
C GLU A 48 -4.67 12.93 3.92
N LYS A 49 -5.38 12.03 4.60
CA LYS A 49 -4.77 10.88 5.27
C LYS A 49 -4.20 9.87 4.27
N ALA A 50 -4.94 9.56 3.22
CA ALA A 50 -4.51 8.64 2.17
C ALA A 50 -3.34 9.18 1.34
N SER A 51 -3.16 10.50 1.26
CA SER A 51 -2.04 11.13 0.56
C SER A 51 -0.67 10.74 1.13
N ALA A 52 -0.60 10.21 2.36
CA ALA A 52 0.62 9.69 2.95
C ALA A 52 1.28 8.60 2.08
N HIS A 53 0.52 7.77 1.39
CA HIS A 53 1.08 6.76 0.47
C HIS A 53 1.84 7.38 -0.71
N LEU A 54 1.48 8.58 -1.15
CA LEU A 54 2.17 9.27 -2.24
C LEU A 54 3.60 9.64 -1.84
N LYS A 55 3.84 9.94 -0.55
CA LYS A 55 5.19 10.17 -0.01
C LYS A 55 6.06 8.92 -0.09
N GLY A 56 5.45 7.74 0.06
CA GLY A 56 6.13 6.45 -0.12
C GLY A 56 6.43 6.09 -1.58
N GLY A 57 6.02 6.93 -2.55
CA GLY A 57 6.30 6.75 -3.98
C GLY A 57 5.18 6.11 -4.79
N ALA A 58 3.99 5.92 -4.21
CA ALA A 58 2.80 5.54 -4.98
C ALA A 58 2.37 6.67 -5.91
N LYS A 59 1.82 6.34 -7.09
CA LYS A 59 1.33 7.32 -8.06
C LYS A 59 -0.15 7.65 -7.89
N ARG A 60 -0.94 6.69 -7.41
CA ARG A 60 -2.37 6.87 -7.17
C ARG A 60 -2.81 6.02 -5.98
N VAL A 61 -3.78 6.54 -5.23
CA VAL A 61 -4.40 5.85 -4.09
C VAL A 61 -5.89 5.68 -4.36
N ILE A 62 -6.42 4.50 -4.05
CA ILE A 62 -7.82 4.12 -4.14
C ILE A 62 -8.28 3.79 -2.71
N ILE A 63 -9.22 4.56 -2.18
CA ILE A 63 -9.77 4.32 -0.84
C ILE A 63 -10.93 3.32 -0.97
N SER A 64 -10.84 2.16 -0.32
CA SER A 64 -11.85 1.08 -0.45
C SER A 64 -12.96 1.16 0.60
N ALA A 65 -13.19 2.34 1.17
CA ALA A 65 -14.16 2.61 2.22
C ALA A 65 -14.90 3.92 1.93
N PRO A 66 -16.09 4.16 2.53
CA PRO A 66 -16.79 5.42 2.40
C PRO A 66 -15.89 6.60 2.77
N THR A 67 -15.80 7.57 1.87
CA THR A 67 -15.00 8.77 2.04
C THR A 67 -15.92 9.94 2.37
N ALA A 68 -15.51 10.84 3.25
CA ALA A 68 -16.25 12.06 3.51
C ALA A 68 -15.99 13.17 2.46
N ASP A 69 -14.90 13.05 1.71
CA ASP A 69 -14.28 14.14 0.95
C ASP A 69 -13.81 13.75 -0.46
N ALA A 70 -13.83 12.46 -0.83
CA ALA A 70 -13.60 12.08 -2.22
C ALA A 70 -14.89 12.29 -3.05
N PRO A 71 -14.75 12.84 -4.28
CA PRO A 71 -15.88 13.11 -5.17
C PRO A 71 -16.54 11.84 -5.72
#